data_AF-A0A2E5NID6-F1
#
_entry.id   AF-A0A2E5NID6-F1
#
_cell.length_a   1.000
_cell.length_b   1.000
_cell.length_c   1.000
_cell.angle_alpha   90.00
_cell.angle_beta   90.00
_cell.angle_gamma   90.00
#
_symmetry.space_group_name_H-M   'P 1'
#
loop_
_entity.id
_entity.type
_entity.pdbx_description
1 polymer ?
#
loop_
_entity_poly.entity_id
_entity_poly.type
_entity_poly.pdbx_seq_one_letter_code
_entity_poly.pdbx_strand_id
1 'polypeptide(L)'
;MRDYEGFLPNFSTGFKSASGRRFRRQTGGTDEPIGGCTDMMAFNFNPNATFDDGTCSYSEGCTDYNANNFDPDANVDDGSCEYNMGCTNPLANNYNSQAALDDGSCIFPEVDYGTGGSSGGASSYGGNYIGGCMNYMAQNFNPNADYDDGSCQFQVGCTDVNANNYDPTAAFDNGSCDYSGGLGGGAPIIQPPSTGTNVGDLLDELADAAGGPT
;
A
#
# COMPACT_ATOMS: atom_id res chain seq x y z
N MET A 1 -37.23 16.50 5.42
CA MET A 1 -38.03 15.83 6.46
C MET A 1 -37.21 14.70 7.05
N ARG A 2 -36.52 14.99 8.15
CA ARG A 2 -36.42 14.16 9.36
C ARG A 2 -35.50 14.90 10.32
N ASP A 3 -36.11 15.33 11.40
CA ASP A 3 -35.57 16.14 12.47
C ASP A 3 -34.74 15.26 13.42
N TYR A 4 -33.55 15.72 13.81
CA TYR A 4 -32.89 15.25 15.01
C TYR A 4 -32.49 16.46 15.86
N GLU A 5 -33.42 16.86 16.71
CA GLU A 5 -33.26 17.79 17.82
C GLU A 5 -32.32 17.19 18.87
N GLY A 6 -31.07 17.66 18.90
CA GLY A 6 -30.05 17.29 19.88
C GLY A 6 -30.06 18.23 21.09
N PHE A 7 -30.93 17.91 22.04
CA PHE A 7 -30.90 18.18 23.49
C PHE A 7 -29.74 19.05 24.05
N LEU A 8 -30.03 20.33 24.34
CA LEU A 8 -29.27 21.11 25.33
C LEU A 8 -29.97 21.03 26.70
N PRO A 9 -29.37 20.45 27.75
CA PRO A 9 -29.95 20.53 29.08
C PRO A 9 -29.71 21.92 29.67
N ASN A 10 -30.75 22.75 29.65
CA ASN A 10 -30.84 23.96 30.45
C ASN A 10 -30.83 23.62 31.95
N PHE A 11 -29.67 23.70 32.61
CA PHE A 11 -29.61 23.74 34.07
C PHE A 11 -29.57 25.19 34.56
N SER A 12 -30.74 25.81 34.56
CA SER A 12 -31.02 26.97 35.42
C SER A 12 -31.51 26.44 36.77
N THR A 13 -30.60 26.21 37.71
CA THR A 13 -30.96 26.02 39.13
C THR A 13 -30.46 27.19 39.94
N GLY A 14 -31.41 28.06 40.30
CA GLY A 14 -31.19 29.15 41.23
C GLY A 14 -30.86 28.62 42.63
N PHE A 15 -29.70 28.98 43.15
CA PHE A 15 -29.34 28.74 44.55
C PHE A 15 -29.61 30.02 45.36
N LYS A 16 -30.66 29.98 46.20
CA LYS A 16 -30.92 30.99 47.24
C LYS A 16 -29.82 30.89 48.30
N SER A 17 -29.01 31.93 48.42
CA SER A 17 -27.94 32.03 49.41
C SER A 17 -28.52 32.43 50.78
N ALA A 18 -28.45 31.52 51.75
CA ALA A 18 -28.63 31.84 53.17
C ALA A 18 -27.27 31.75 53.88
N SER A 19 -26.89 32.86 54.51
CA SER A 19 -25.83 33.00 55.51
C SER A 19 -24.36 32.85 55.06
N GLY A 20 -23.72 34.02 54.91
CA GLY A 20 -22.38 34.31 55.42
C GLY A 20 -21.30 33.23 55.34
N ARG A 21 -20.64 33.13 54.19
CA ARG A 21 -19.18 32.92 54.06
C ARG A 21 -18.83 33.21 52.61
N ARG A 22 -17.93 34.17 52.36
CA ARG A 22 -17.40 34.43 51.02
C ARG A 22 -16.51 33.26 50.62
N PHE A 23 -17.12 32.18 50.12
CA PHE A 23 -16.41 31.28 49.25
C PHE A 23 -16.11 32.08 47.99
N ARG A 24 -14.83 32.47 47.82
CA ARG A 24 -14.33 32.71 46.47
C ARG A 24 -14.70 31.44 45.71
N ARG A 25 -15.63 31.53 44.75
CA ARG A 25 -15.70 30.54 43.68
C ARG A 25 -14.31 30.58 43.05
N GLN A 26 -13.44 29.69 43.50
CA GLN A 26 -12.40 29.18 42.63
C GLN A 26 -13.19 28.61 41.47
N THR A 27 -13.17 29.32 40.36
CA THR A 27 -13.44 28.73 39.05
C THR A 27 -12.38 27.66 38.89
N GLY A 28 -12.61 26.50 39.52
CA GLY A 28 -11.93 25.27 39.15
C GLY A 28 -12.22 25.10 37.68
N GLY A 29 -11.15 25.04 36.89
CA GLY A 29 -11.19 25.04 35.45
C GLY A 29 -12.24 24.04 34.97
N THR A 30 -13.26 24.55 34.29
CA THR A 30 -13.88 23.75 33.26
C THR A 30 -12.82 23.71 32.17
N ASP A 31 -11.98 22.67 32.16
CA ASP A 31 -11.24 22.30 30.95
C ASP A 31 -12.31 21.98 29.92
N GLU A 32 -12.76 23.04 29.24
CA GLU A 32 -13.72 22.94 28.17
C GLU A 32 -13.02 22.18 27.04
N PRO A 33 -13.62 21.10 26.52
CA PRO A 33 -12.99 20.34 25.47
C PRO A 33 -12.73 21.27 24.27
N ILE A 34 -11.49 21.30 23.81
CA ILE A 34 -11.05 22.16 22.70
C ILE A 34 -11.30 21.38 21.41
N GLY A 35 -12.25 21.85 20.59
CA GLY A 35 -12.49 21.29 19.26
C GLY A 35 -11.47 21.81 18.24
N GLY A 36 -11.08 20.96 17.31
CA GLY A 36 -10.25 21.32 16.16
C GLY A 36 -9.69 20.07 15.50
N CYS A 37 -9.07 20.23 14.33
CA CYS A 37 -8.47 19.09 13.64
C CYS A 37 -7.35 18.45 14.49
N THR A 38 -7.49 17.16 14.80
CA THR A 38 -6.47 16.40 15.54
C THR A 38 -5.51 15.62 14.63
N ASP A 39 -5.75 15.62 13.33
CA ASP A 39 -4.89 14.96 12.36
C ASP A 39 -3.65 15.82 12.05
N MET A 40 -2.48 15.25 12.30
CA MET A 40 -1.19 15.92 12.06
C MET A 40 -0.86 16.10 10.57
N MET A 41 -1.53 15.36 9.69
CA MET A 41 -1.34 15.49 8.24
C MET A 41 -2.15 16.66 7.67
N ALA A 42 -3.19 17.16 8.35
CA ALA A 42 -4.02 18.26 7.86
C ALA A 42 -3.36 19.65 8.00
N PHE A 43 -3.67 20.57 7.09
CA PHE A 43 -3.13 21.95 7.10
C PHE A 43 -3.55 22.77 8.32
N ASN A 44 -4.69 22.45 8.91
CA ASN A 44 -5.24 23.12 10.08
C ASN A 44 -5.15 22.27 11.35
N PHE A 45 -4.16 21.36 11.41
CA PHE A 45 -3.84 20.63 12.63
C PHE A 45 -3.74 21.56 13.85
N ASN A 46 -4.51 21.26 14.88
CA ASN A 46 -4.50 21.98 16.14
C ASN A 46 -3.90 21.07 17.24
N PRO A 47 -2.64 21.30 17.67
CA PRO A 47 -2.01 20.47 18.70
C PRO A 47 -2.65 20.60 20.08
N ASN A 48 -3.53 21.59 20.29
CA ASN A 48 -4.27 21.77 21.54
C ASN A 48 -5.70 21.21 21.47
N ALA A 49 -6.15 20.70 20.32
CA ALA A 49 -7.46 20.07 20.21
C ALA A 49 -7.50 18.78 21.03
N THR A 50 -8.56 18.60 21.82
CA THR A 50 -8.80 17.41 22.64
C THR A 50 -9.75 16.43 21.97
N PHE A 51 -10.40 16.84 20.88
CA PHE A 51 -11.23 15.99 20.02
C PHE A 51 -11.30 16.61 18.62
N ASP A 52 -11.46 15.75 17.61
CA ASP A 52 -11.68 16.17 16.23
C ASP A 52 -13.09 16.76 16.07
N ASP A 53 -13.18 17.95 15.49
CA ASP A 53 -14.44 18.61 15.18
C ASP A 53 -14.89 18.41 13.71
N GLY A 54 -14.15 17.61 12.94
CA GLY A 54 -14.45 17.31 11.54
C GLY A 54 -14.10 18.46 10.59
N THR A 55 -13.31 19.44 11.04
CA THR A 55 -12.90 20.59 10.22
C THR A 55 -11.56 20.41 9.53
N CYS A 56 -10.92 19.24 9.62
CA CYS A 56 -9.64 18.97 8.97
C CYS A 56 -9.64 19.33 7.48
N SER A 57 -8.60 20.04 7.07
CA SER A 57 -8.39 20.53 5.71
C SER A 57 -7.20 19.80 5.10
N TYR A 58 -7.44 19.12 4.00
CA TYR A 58 -6.45 18.41 3.20
C TYR A 58 -6.37 19.04 1.82
N SER A 59 -5.19 18.98 1.21
CA SER A 59 -5.00 19.23 -0.21
C SER A 59 -4.59 17.91 -0.85
N GLU A 60 -5.48 17.43 -1.68
CA GLU A 60 -5.37 16.19 -2.43
C GLU A 60 -4.56 16.46 -3.71
N GLY A 61 -3.63 15.57 -4.04
CA GLY A 61 -2.84 15.63 -5.25
C GLY A 61 -1.63 14.70 -5.16
N CYS A 62 -0.81 14.64 -6.19
CA CYS A 62 0.36 13.77 -6.16
C CYS A 62 1.42 14.27 -5.17
N THR A 63 1.72 13.49 -4.14
CA THR A 63 2.72 13.84 -3.11
C THR A 63 4.13 13.32 -3.40
N ASP A 64 4.31 12.51 -4.45
CA ASP A 64 5.61 11.96 -4.84
C ASP A 64 6.42 12.95 -5.70
N TYR A 65 7.57 13.40 -5.18
CA TYR A 65 8.47 14.32 -5.86
C TYR A 65 9.09 13.76 -7.17
N ASN A 66 9.03 12.44 -7.39
CA ASN A 66 9.51 11.80 -8.61
C ASN A 66 8.43 11.72 -9.71
N ALA A 67 7.17 12.05 -9.40
CA ALA A 67 6.10 12.03 -10.38
C ALA A 67 6.14 13.28 -11.29
N ASN A 68 5.65 13.12 -12.52
CA ASN A 68 5.56 14.19 -13.52
C ASN A 68 4.61 15.32 -13.11
N ASN A 69 3.60 15.01 -12.30
CA ASN A 69 2.54 15.90 -11.84
C ASN A 69 2.59 16.14 -10.32
N PHE A 70 3.79 16.02 -9.71
CA PHE A 70 3.99 16.35 -8.30
C PHE A 70 3.35 17.70 -7.94
N ASP A 71 2.48 17.68 -6.93
CA ASP A 71 1.83 18.88 -6.38
C ASP A 71 2.52 19.25 -5.06
N PRO A 72 3.32 20.35 -5.02
CA PRO A 72 3.99 20.77 -3.80
C PRO A 72 3.04 21.27 -2.71
N ASP A 73 1.79 21.56 -3.05
CA ASP A 73 0.76 21.99 -2.11
C ASP A 73 -0.10 20.81 -1.61
N ALA A 74 0.06 19.60 -2.16
CA ALA A 74 -0.62 18.39 -1.68
C ALA A 74 0.02 17.82 -0.41
N ASN A 75 -0.80 17.37 0.53
CA ASN A 75 -0.40 16.67 1.75
C ASN A 75 -1.07 15.31 1.93
N VAL A 76 -1.99 14.97 1.02
CA VAL A 76 -2.63 13.68 0.89
C VAL A 76 -2.50 13.25 -0.56
N ASP A 77 -1.98 12.03 -0.74
CA ASP A 77 -1.90 11.42 -2.07
C ASP A 77 -3.29 10.98 -2.51
N ASP A 78 -3.75 11.51 -3.64
CA ASP A 78 -5.04 11.17 -4.24
C ASP A 78 -4.93 10.06 -5.29
N GLY A 79 -3.74 9.48 -5.45
CA GLY A 79 -3.45 8.44 -6.44
C GLY A 79 -3.30 8.99 -7.86
N SER A 80 -3.32 10.31 -8.06
CA SER A 80 -3.18 10.92 -9.39
C SER A 80 -1.76 10.91 -9.94
N CYS A 81 -0.75 10.45 -9.20
CA CYS A 81 0.65 10.49 -9.61
C CYS A 81 0.89 9.84 -10.99
N GLU A 82 1.44 10.62 -11.92
CA GLU A 82 1.81 10.20 -13.26
C GLU A 82 3.32 10.00 -13.35
N TYR A 83 3.76 8.86 -13.85
CA TYR A 83 5.17 8.54 -14.00
C TYR A 83 5.54 8.29 -15.46
N ASN A 84 6.77 8.67 -15.83
CA ASN A 84 7.32 8.25 -17.11
C ASN A 84 7.64 6.76 -17.03
N MET A 85 6.99 6.01 -17.89
CA MET A 85 7.12 4.57 -18.02
C MET A 85 8.13 4.24 -19.11
N GLY A 86 8.93 3.20 -18.91
CA GLY A 86 9.90 2.73 -19.90
C GLY A 86 10.98 1.88 -19.25
N CYS A 87 11.87 1.28 -20.03
CA CYS A 87 12.91 0.44 -19.46
C CYS A 87 13.86 1.23 -18.54
N THR A 88 13.89 0.89 -17.26
CA THR A 88 14.74 1.54 -16.24
C THR A 88 16.11 0.86 -16.08
N ASN A 89 16.29 -0.31 -16.68
CA ASN A 89 17.54 -1.06 -16.58
C ASN A 89 18.60 -0.50 -17.55
N PRO A 90 19.74 0.04 -17.07
CA PRO A 90 20.79 0.60 -17.93
C PRO A 90 21.51 -0.43 -18.81
N LEU A 91 21.28 -1.73 -18.59
CA LEU A 91 21.82 -2.82 -19.40
C LEU A 91 20.94 -3.18 -20.61
N ALA A 92 19.72 -2.66 -20.70
CA ALA A 92 18.83 -2.91 -21.82
C ALA A 92 19.13 -2.00 -23.03
N ASN A 93 18.87 -2.52 -24.24
CA ASN A 93 19.08 -1.77 -25.48
C ASN A 93 18.14 -0.56 -25.62
N ASN A 94 17.00 -0.58 -24.96
CA ASN A 94 15.99 0.48 -24.94
C ASN A 94 15.89 1.19 -23.58
N TYR A 95 16.98 1.21 -22.80
CA TYR A 95 17.05 1.98 -21.56
C TYR A 95 16.59 3.44 -21.76
N ASN A 96 15.63 3.87 -20.94
CA ASN A 96 15.12 5.23 -20.91
C ASN A 96 15.51 5.90 -19.59
N SER A 97 16.50 6.81 -19.64
CA SER A 97 16.94 7.55 -18.45
C SER A 97 15.93 8.56 -17.92
N GLN A 98 14.81 8.78 -18.62
CA GLN A 98 13.70 9.59 -18.15
C GLN A 98 12.56 8.75 -17.56
N ALA A 99 12.63 7.41 -17.66
CA ALA A 99 11.66 6.54 -17.02
C ALA A 99 11.91 6.48 -15.51
N ALA A 100 10.86 6.69 -14.73
CA ALA A 100 10.86 6.52 -13.28
C ALA A 100 10.37 5.12 -12.89
N LEU A 101 9.59 4.47 -13.76
CA LEU A 101 9.02 3.15 -13.55
C LEU A 101 9.30 2.25 -14.75
N ASP A 102 9.63 0.99 -14.45
CA ASP A 102 9.82 -0.03 -15.47
C ASP A 102 8.46 -0.50 -16.00
N ASP A 103 8.28 -0.46 -17.31
CA ASP A 103 7.05 -0.91 -17.97
C ASP A 103 7.16 -2.34 -18.55
N GLY A 104 8.20 -3.08 -18.16
CA GLY A 104 8.50 -4.41 -18.70
C GLY A 104 8.91 -4.41 -20.17
N SER A 105 9.10 -3.24 -20.79
CA SER A 105 9.50 -3.15 -22.20
C SER A 105 10.98 -3.42 -22.42
N CYS A 106 11.78 -3.67 -21.38
CA CYS A 106 13.22 -3.87 -21.50
C CYS A 106 13.59 -4.96 -22.53
N ILE A 107 14.31 -4.54 -23.57
CA ILE A 107 14.87 -5.41 -24.59
C ILE A 107 16.34 -5.63 -24.25
N PHE A 108 16.62 -6.77 -23.63
CA PHE A 108 17.99 -7.21 -23.42
C PHE A 108 18.59 -7.77 -24.72
N PRO A 109 19.90 -7.66 -24.94
CA PRO A 109 20.55 -8.35 -26.04
C PRO A 109 20.28 -9.85 -25.92
N GLU A 110 19.66 -10.45 -26.95
CA GLU A 110 19.32 -11.87 -26.94
C GLU A 110 20.58 -12.72 -26.73
N VAL A 111 20.61 -13.42 -25.60
CA VAL A 111 21.45 -14.60 -25.44
C VAL A 111 20.70 -15.77 -26.06
N ASP A 112 21.14 -16.19 -27.24
CA ASP A 112 20.69 -17.40 -27.91
C ASP A 112 20.93 -18.61 -26.98
N TYR A 113 19.90 -19.02 -26.22
CA TYR A 113 19.88 -20.28 -25.47
C TYR A 113 19.60 -21.47 -26.42
N GLY A 114 20.34 -21.55 -27.51
CA GLY A 114 20.37 -22.68 -28.42
C GLY A 114 21.33 -23.76 -27.93
N THR A 115 20.80 -24.79 -27.28
CA THR A 115 21.34 -26.16 -27.24
C THR A 115 22.87 -26.32 -27.22
N GLY A 116 23.43 -26.47 -26.01
CA GLY A 116 24.65 -27.27 -25.76
C GLY A 116 25.90 -26.86 -26.53
N GLY A 117 26.62 -25.84 -26.05
CA GLY A 117 27.95 -25.55 -26.55
C GLY A 117 28.62 -24.42 -25.79
N SER A 118 29.47 -24.77 -24.84
CA SER A 118 30.46 -23.93 -24.18
C SER A 118 31.04 -22.82 -25.07
N SER A 119 30.73 -21.55 -24.79
CA SER A 119 31.65 -20.39 -24.80
C SER A 119 30.85 -19.09 -24.71
N GLY A 120 31.32 -18.17 -23.85
CA GLY A 120 30.65 -16.89 -23.57
C GLY A 120 30.23 -16.14 -24.83
N GLY A 121 28.95 -15.78 -24.88
CA GLY A 121 28.39 -14.91 -25.90
C GLY A 121 28.97 -13.51 -25.72
N ALA A 122 29.98 -13.19 -26.51
CA ALA A 122 30.51 -11.84 -26.60
C ALA A 122 29.46 -10.94 -27.28
N SER A 123 28.72 -10.18 -26.47
CA SER A 123 28.16 -8.91 -26.94
C SER A 123 29.31 -8.05 -27.46
N SER A 124 29.08 -7.32 -28.54
CA SER A 124 30.06 -6.37 -29.10
C SER A 124 30.37 -5.20 -28.14
N TYR A 125 29.64 -5.10 -27.03
CA TYR A 125 30.01 -4.38 -25.81
C TYR A 125 30.41 -5.43 -24.76
N GLY A 126 31.71 -5.62 -24.54
CA GLY A 126 32.29 -6.78 -23.83
C GLY A 126 31.94 -6.92 -22.34
N GLY A 127 30.68 -7.26 -22.04
CA GLY A 127 30.21 -7.72 -20.74
C GLY A 127 29.58 -9.11 -20.85
N ASN A 128 29.92 -9.99 -19.90
CA ASN A 128 29.25 -11.28 -19.72
C ASN A 128 28.06 -11.04 -18.78
N TYR A 129 26.90 -10.70 -19.32
CA TYR A 129 25.70 -10.46 -18.53
C TYR A 129 24.98 -11.79 -18.26
N ILE A 130 24.70 -12.06 -16.99
CA ILE A 130 24.01 -13.26 -16.53
C ILE A 130 22.53 -12.91 -16.33
N GLY A 131 21.66 -13.41 -17.21
CA GLY A 131 20.21 -13.37 -16.98
C GLY A 131 19.78 -14.43 -15.96
N GLY A 132 18.75 -14.13 -15.17
CA GLY A 132 18.12 -15.11 -14.29
C GLY A 132 17.20 -14.45 -13.27
N CYS A 133 16.44 -15.25 -12.53
CA CYS A 133 15.52 -14.72 -11.54
C CYS A 133 16.25 -13.94 -10.42
N MET A 134 15.95 -12.65 -10.27
CA MET A 134 16.50 -11.78 -9.22
C MET A 134 15.69 -11.80 -7.93
N ASN A 135 14.49 -12.39 -7.94
CA ASN A 135 13.64 -12.49 -6.76
C ASN A 135 14.13 -13.60 -5.81
N TYR A 136 14.59 -13.23 -4.61
CA TYR A 136 15.10 -14.17 -3.60
C TYR A 136 14.06 -15.16 -3.06
N MET A 137 12.77 -14.90 -3.29
CA MET A 137 11.67 -15.80 -2.93
C MET A 137 11.35 -16.82 -4.02
N ALA A 138 11.95 -16.72 -5.22
CA ALA A 138 11.74 -17.70 -6.28
C ALA A 138 12.57 -18.98 -6.08
N GLN A 139 12.03 -20.10 -6.53
CA GLN A 139 12.70 -21.41 -6.47
C GLN A 139 13.98 -21.46 -7.31
N ASN A 140 14.04 -20.69 -8.39
CA ASN A 140 15.18 -20.58 -9.30
C ASN A 140 15.92 -19.24 -9.15
N PHE A 141 15.88 -18.62 -7.96
CA PHE A 141 16.67 -17.43 -7.65
C PHE A 141 18.14 -17.63 -8.02
N ASN A 142 18.68 -16.71 -8.82
CA ASN A 142 20.08 -16.68 -9.20
C ASN A 142 20.76 -15.47 -8.55
N PRO A 143 21.55 -15.65 -7.48
CA PRO A 143 22.25 -14.54 -6.82
C PRO A 143 23.33 -13.89 -7.71
N ASN A 144 23.68 -14.50 -8.84
CA ASN A 144 24.64 -13.95 -9.80
C ASN A 144 23.94 -13.33 -11.02
N ALA A 145 22.61 -13.22 -11.04
CA ALA A 145 21.91 -12.54 -12.13
C ALA A 145 22.20 -11.04 -12.10
N ASP A 146 22.57 -10.49 -13.26
CA ASP A 146 22.76 -9.06 -13.48
C ASP A 146 21.44 -8.36 -13.84
N TYR A 147 20.45 -9.12 -14.32
CA TYR A 147 19.10 -8.65 -14.64
C TYR A 147 18.08 -9.81 -14.56
N ASP A 148 16.82 -9.46 -14.29
CA ASP A 148 15.71 -10.41 -14.30
C ASP A 148 15.33 -10.71 -15.75
N ASP A 149 15.38 -11.98 -16.13
CA ASP A 149 15.03 -12.47 -17.46
C ASP A 149 13.57 -12.97 -17.55
N GLY A 150 12.77 -12.73 -16.49
CA GLY A 150 11.39 -13.17 -16.39
C GLY A 150 11.25 -14.68 -16.15
N SER A 151 12.35 -15.39 -15.89
CA SER A 151 12.33 -16.84 -15.66
C SER A 151 11.88 -17.24 -14.26
N CYS A 152 11.59 -16.29 -13.36
CA CYS A 152 11.24 -16.57 -11.97
C CYS A 152 10.13 -17.62 -11.82
N GLN A 153 10.45 -18.71 -11.13
CA GLN A 153 9.55 -19.79 -10.78
C GLN A 153 9.18 -19.65 -9.31
N PHE A 154 7.94 -19.28 -9.05
CA PHE A 154 7.42 -19.16 -7.69
C PHE A 154 6.69 -20.42 -7.27
N GLN A 155 6.88 -20.81 -6.00
CA GLN A 155 6.04 -21.85 -5.44
C GLN A 155 4.66 -21.28 -5.13
N VAL A 156 3.66 -21.85 -5.78
CA VAL A 156 2.25 -21.47 -5.64
C VAL A 156 1.47 -22.60 -4.97
N GLY A 157 0.59 -22.25 -4.05
CA GLY A 157 -0.16 -23.21 -3.24
C GLY A 157 -0.96 -22.48 -2.17
N CYS A 158 -1.73 -23.19 -1.34
CA CYS A 158 -2.51 -22.51 -0.32
C CYS A 158 -1.61 -21.92 0.78
N THR A 159 -1.67 -20.61 1.01
CA THR A 159 -0.84 -19.96 2.06
C THR A 159 -1.58 -19.75 3.39
N ASP A 160 -2.87 -20.08 3.47
CA ASP A 160 -3.64 -20.01 4.72
C ASP A 160 -3.37 -21.25 5.60
N VAL A 161 -2.76 -21.02 6.76
CA VAL A 161 -2.49 -22.04 7.78
C VAL A 161 -3.74 -22.77 8.29
N ASN A 162 -4.93 -22.19 8.11
CA ASN A 162 -6.21 -22.76 8.52
C ASN A 162 -6.88 -23.61 7.42
N ALA A 163 -6.34 -23.64 6.20
CA ALA A 163 -6.84 -24.51 5.15
C ALA A 163 -6.31 -25.94 5.31
N ASN A 164 -7.10 -26.91 4.86
CA ASN A 164 -6.74 -28.33 4.90
C ASN A 164 -5.54 -28.66 4.01
N ASN A 165 -5.29 -27.86 2.97
CA ASN A 165 -4.20 -28.04 2.02
C ASN A 165 -3.16 -26.91 2.09
N TYR A 166 -2.99 -26.28 3.26
CA TYR A 166 -1.91 -25.33 3.52
C TYR A 166 -0.55 -25.89 3.05
N ASP A 167 0.13 -25.14 2.19
CA ASP A 167 1.49 -25.39 1.73
C ASP A 167 2.45 -24.37 2.37
N PRO A 168 3.22 -24.76 3.40
CA PRO A 168 4.18 -23.87 4.05
C PRO A 168 5.37 -23.47 3.16
N THR A 169 5.49 -24.08 1.99
CA THR A 169 6.51 -23.76 1.00
C THR A 169 5.98 -22.89 -0.14
N ALA A 170 4.67 -22.65 -0.21
CA ALA A 170 4.09 -21.66 -1.11
C ALA A 170 4.33 -20.24 -0.61
N ALA A 171 4.89 -19.39 -1.48
CA ALA A 171 5.03 -17.96 -1.21
C ALA A 171 3.80 -17.17 -1.69
N PHE A 172 2.99 -17.77 -2.56
CA PHE A 172 1.84 -17.13 -3.20
C PHE A 172 0.63 -18.04 -3.16
N ASP A 173 -0.50 -17.47 -2.75
CA ASP A 173 -1.79 -18.16 -2.81
C ASP A 173 -2.27 -18.26 -4.26
N ASN A 174 -2.75 -19.43 -4.65
CA ASN A 174 -3.32 -19.65 -5.99
C ASN A 174 -4.83 -19.93 -5.95
N GLY A 175 -5.51 -19.53 -4.87
CA GLY A 175 -6.94 -19.78 -4.69
C GLY A 175 -7.29 -21.26 -4.49
N SER A 176 -6.30 -22.14 -4.34
CA SER A 176 -6.55 -23.58 -4.16
C SER A 176 -6.92 -23.95 -2.73
N CYS A 177 -6.93 -23.01 -1.77
CA CYS A 177 -7.21 -23.30 -0.37
C CYS A 177 -8.55 -24.05 -0.18
N ASP A 178 -8.43 -25.24 0.39
CA ASP A 178 -9.53 -26.13 0.70
C ASP A 178 -9.91 -26.02 2.18
N TYR A 179 -11.16 -25.61 2.42
CA TYR A 179 -11.74 -25.52 3.77
C TYR A 179 -12.79 -26.61 4.03
N SER A 180 -12.97 -27.55 3.11
CA SER A 180 -13.99 -28.60 3.19
C SER A 180 -13.54 -29.76 4.09
N GLY A 181 -13.47 -29.53 5.41
CA GLY A 181 -13.12 -30.59 6.36
C GLY A 181 -13.14 -30.27 7.86
N GLY A 182 -13.27 -29.00 8.27
CA GLY A 182 -13.26 -28.63 9.69
C GLY A 182 -14.63 -28.72 10.36
N LEU A 183 -14.81 -29.67 11.27
CA LEU A 183 -16.01 -29.81 12.10
C LEU A 183 -16.21 -28.58 13.01
N GLY A 184 -17.30 -27.85 12.78
CA GLY A 184 -18.20 -27.34 13.82
C GLY A 184 -17.72 -26.19 14.70
N GLY A 185 -17.94 -24.96 14.23
CA GLY A 185 -17.95 -23.76 15.06
C GLY A 185 -18.43 -22.57 14.25
N GLY A 186 -19.73 -22.31 14.26
CA GLY A 186 -20.36 -21.29 13.42
C GLY A 186 -19.78 -19.89 13.61
N ALA A 187 -19.12 -19.40 12.57
CA ALA A 187 -19.15 -18.00 12.18
C ALA A 187 -19.77 -17.96 10.77
N PRO A 188 -20.57 -16.94 10.43
CA PRO A 188 -21.20 -16.88 9.12
C PRO A 188 -20.11 -16.93 8.07
N ILE A 189 -20.29 -17.79 7.06
CA ILE A 189 -19.55 -17.71 5.81
C ILE A 189 -19.89 -16.37 5.14
N ILE A 190 -19.30 -15.30 5.63
CA ILE A 190 -18.77 -14.30 4.71
C ILE A 190 -17.77 -15.14 3.92
N GLN A 191 -18.15 -15.59 2.72
CA GLN A 191 -17.13 -15.87 1.72
C GLN A 191 -16.22 -14.63 1.79
N PRO A 192 -14.96 -14.73 2.25
CA PRO A 192 -14.05 -13.65 1.92
C PRO A 192 -14.18 -13.51 0.41
N PRO A 193 -14.28 -12.28 -0.13
CA PRO A 193 -14.31 -12.11 -1.56
C PRO A 193 -13.13 -12.94 -2.10
N SER A 194 -13.32 -13.59 -3.24
CA SER A 194 -12.28 -14.31 -3.95
C SER A 194 -11.19 -13.36 -4.44
N THR A 195 -10.65 -12.53 -3.56
CA THR A 195 -9.47 -11.68 -3.70
C THR A 195 -8.24 -12.46 -3.23
N GLY A 196 -8.28 -13.80 -3.28
CA GLY A 196 -7.05 -14.54 -3.52
C GLY A 196 -6.64 -14.14 -4.92
N THR A 197 -5.90 -13.04 -5.00
CA THR A 197 -5.44 -12.44 -6.23
C THR A 197 -4.80 -13.56 -7.03
N ASN A 198 -5.42 -13.95 -8.15
CA ASN A 198 -4.95 -15.10 -8.92
C ASN A 198 -3.49 -14.84 -9.31
N VAL A 199 -2.66 -15.86 -9.53
CA VAL A 199 -1.29 -15.63 -10.04
C VAL A 199 -1.32 -14.93 -11.41
N GLY A 200 -2.43 -15.01 -12.14
CA GLY A 200 -2.68 -14.18 -13.33
C GLY A 200 -3.03 -12.72 -13.01
N ASP A 201 -3.68 -12.45 -11.87
CA ASP A 201 -4.04 -11.10 -11.41
C ASP A 201 -2.98 -10.48 -10.48
N LEU A 202 -2.04 -11.25 -9.90
CA LEU A 202 -0.87 -10.76 -9.12
C LEU A 202 0.32 -10.45 -9.99
N LEU A 203 0.43 -11.08 -11.16
CA LEU A 203 1.39 -10.66 -12.17
C LEU A 203 0.93 -9.37 -12.88
N ASP A 204 -0.38 -9.09 -12.86
CA ASP A 204 -0.92 -7.77 -13.24
C ASP A 204 -0.94 -6.79 -12.04
N GLU A 205 -1.24 -7.19 -10.80
CA GLU A 205 -1.24 -6.29 -9.63
C GLU A 205 0.18 -5.93 -9.11
N LEU A 206 1.20 -6.76 -9.35
CA LEU A 206 2.61 -6.34 -9.10
C LEU A 206 3.18 -5.50 -10.25
N ALA A 207 2.51 -5.48 -11.42
CA ALA A 207 2.74 -4.47 -12.45
C ALA A 207 1.96 -3.17 -12.13
N ASP A 208 0.81 -3.24 -11.45
CA ASP A 208 0.01 -2.08 -11.03
C ASP A 208 0.44 -1.45 -9.69
N ALA A 209 1.13 -2.17 -8.80
CA ALA A 209 1.69 -1.62 -7.55
C ALA A 209 2.90 -0.68 -7.78
N ALA A 210 3.32 -0.52 -9.04
CA ALA A 210 4.25 0.51 -9.46
C ALA A 210 3.56 1.84 -9.85
N GLY A 211 2.23 1.90 -10.01
CA GLY A 211 1.50 3.17 -10.16
C GLY A 211 0.34 3.14 -11.17
N GLY A 212 -0.90 3.22 -10.65
CA GLY A 212 -2.12 3.54 -11.40
C GLY A 212 -3.40 3.47 -10.54
N PRO A 213 -4.39 4.36 -10.72
CA PRO A 213 -5.38 4.74 -9.69
C PRO A 213 -6.65 3.87 -9.65
N THR A 214 -7.27 3.76 -8.46
CA THR A 214 -8.71 3.44 -8.29
C THR A 214 -9.52 4.69 -7.99
#